data_AF-A0AAD2CLY9-F1
#
_entry.id   AF-A0AAD2CLY9-F1
#
_cell.length_a   1.000
_cell.length_b   1.000
_cell.length_c   1.000
_cell.angle_alpha   90.00
_cell.angle_beta   90.00
_cell.angle_gamma   90.00
#
_symmetry.space_group_name_H-M   'P 1'
#
loop_
_entity.id
_entity.type
_entity.pdbx_description
1 polymer ?
#
loop_
_entity_poly.entity_id
_entity_poly.type
_entity_poly.pdbx_seq_one_letter_code
_entity_poly.pdbx_strand_id
1 'polypeptide(L)'
;MTTVSKKGVTFSSNVTGIQIMNIEDYTPSEISASWYNQEDMDRITDRCLKLLRRMESDISNRGKKYCTRGLEGHTALASISKNQNRACARAAVLMEQSKQWIENKVDDQAIADAYSSTTSSCQLWAQVVGKRDEDIAEDIYFMNENEDCLNATVATFSFKSKDSGVPGFEQRRMEQAERPSGLHRTSLALVA
;
A
#
# COMPACT_ATOMS: atom_id res chain seq x y z
N MET A 1 -39.68 -28.04 -29.30
CA MET A 1 -38.98 -26.76 -29.51
C MET A 1 -38.68 -26.17 -28.14
N THR A 2 -37.43 -26.22 -27.69
CA THR A 2 -36.99 -25.74 -26.37
C THR A 2 -36.49 -24.30 -26.48
N THR A 3 -37.14 -23.35 -25.81
CA THR A 3 -36.76 -21.94 -25.78
C THR A 3 -35.63 -21.71 -24.78
N VAL A 4 -34.50 -21.17 -25.25
CA VAL A 4 -33.35 -20.81 -24.40
C VAL A 4 -33.66 -19.46 -23.74
N SER A 5 -33.86 -19.48 -22.41
CA SER A 5 -34.06 -18.25 -21.63
C SER A 5 -32.74 -17.47 -21.53
N LYS A 6 -32.73 -16.22 -21.98
CA LYS A 6 -31.56 -15.33 -21.86
C LYS A 6 -31.37 -14.96 -20.39
N LYS A 7 -30.23 -15.32 -19.81
CA LYS A 7 -29.85 -14.85 -18.47
C LYS A 7 -29.60 -13.34 -18.54
N GLY A 8 -30.31 -12.58 -17.71
CA GLY A 8 -30.13 -11.13 -17.56
C GLY A 8 -29.89 -10.79 -16.10
N VAL A 9 -29.09 -9.75 -15.84
CA VAL A 9 -28.89 -9.20 -14.50
C VAL A 9 -30.04 -8.23 -14.22
N THR A 10 -30.71 -8.41 -13.10
CA THR A 10 -31.73 -7.49 -12.60
C THR A 10 -31.33 -6.97 -11.23
N PHE A 11 -31.55 -5.69 -10.98
CA PHE A 11 -31.27 -5.09 -9.68
C PHE A 11 -32.53 -5.11 -8.81
N SER A 12 -32.35 -5.36 -7.51
CA SER A 12 -33.43 -5.21 -6.53
C SER A 12 -33.80 -3.73 -6.42
N SER A 13 -35.10 -3.42 -6.49
CA SER A 13 -35.62 -2.07 -6.20
C SER A 13 -35.57 -1.73 -4.71
N ASN A 14 -35.40 -2.74 -3.85
CA ASN A 14 -35.31 -2.57 -2.41
C ASN A 14 -33.84 -2.47 -2.00
N VAL A 15 -33.46 -1.29 -1.48
CA VAL A 15 -32.16 -1.04 -0.88
C VAL A 15 -32.32 -1.03 0.63
N THR A 16 -31.66 -1.96 1.32
CA THR A 16 -31.61 -1.98 2.79
C THR A 16 -30.40 -1.19 3.25
N GLY A 17 -30.63 -0.05 3.89
CA GLY A 17 -29.58 0.70 4.58
C GLY A 17 -29.40 0.17 6.00
N ILE A 18 -28.14 0.01 6.43
CA ILE A 18 -27.80 -0.23 7.83
C ILE A 18 -27.14 1.04 8.34
N GLN A 19 -27.61 1.56 9.47
CA GLN A 19 -26.94 2.67 10.13
C GLN A 19 -25.68 2.14 10.81
N ILE A 20 -24.53 2.70 10.42
CA ILE A 20 -23.26 2.44 11.09
C ILE A 20 -23.13 3.50 12.18
N MET A 21 -22.79 3.07 13.40
CA MET A 21 -22.55 3.96 14.54
C MET A 21 -21.38 4.89 14.23
N ASN A 22 -21.49 6.18 14.58
CA ASN A 22 -20.37 7.11 14.47
C ASN A 22 -19.30 6.72 15.48
N ILE A 23 -18.01 6.83 15.12
CA ILE A 23 -16.89 6.57 16.02
C ILE A 23 -16.93 7.43 17.28
N GLU A 24 -17.49 8.63 17.19
CA GLU A 24 -17.66 9.54 18.34
C GLU A 24 -18.68 9.02 19.36
N ASP A 25 -19.57 8.12 18.96
CA ASP A 25 -20.57 7.49 19.83
C ASP A 25 -20.05 6.21 20.51
N TYR A 26 -18.81 5.79 20.21
CA TYR A 26 -18.25 4.56 20.77
C TYR A 26 -17.87 4.77 22.24
N THR A 27 -18.19 3.79 23.07
CA THR A 27 -17.69 3.76 24.44
C THR A 27 -16.17 3.52 24.45
N PRO A 28 -15.44 3.96 25.51
CA PRO A 28 -14.01 3.67 25.63
C PRO A 28 -13.68 2.17 25.57
N SER A 29 -14.56 1.32 26.09
CA SER A 29 -14.44 -0.14 26.01
C SER A 29 -14.52 -0.64 24.57
N GLU A 30 -15.43 -0.11 23.74
CA GLU A 30 -15.52 -0.46 22.32
C GLU A 30 -14.32 0.07 21.52
N ILE A 31 -13.85 1.28 21.82
CA ILE A 31 -12.63 1.85 21.20
C ILE A 31 -11.41 0.98 21.53
N SER A 32 -11.25 0.55 22.78
CA SER A 32 -10.15 -0.34 23.17
C SER A 32 -10.28 -1.77 22.60
N ALA A 33 -11.50 -2.22 22.30
CA ALA A 33 -11.76 -3.49 21.62
C ALA A 33 -11.67 -3.38 20.08
N SER A 34 -11.41 -2.18 19.53
CA SER A 34 -11.18 -2.01 18.11
C SER A 34 -9.89 -2.73 17.66
N TRP A 35 -9.80 -3.03 16.37
CA TRP A 35 -8.69 -3.82 15.82
C TRP A 35 -7.32 -3.14 16.00
N TYR A 36 -7.30 -1.81 16.00
CA TYR A 36 -6.09 -1.02 16.20
C TYR A 36 -6.42 0.18 17.08
N ASN A 37 -5.76 0.28 18.23
CA ASN A 37 -5.81 1.48 19.05
C ASN A 37 -4.84 2.55 18.51
N GLN A 38 -4.84 3.72 19.13
CA GLN A 38 -3.96 4.82 18.72
C GLN A 38 -2.47 4.46 18.76
N GLU A 39 -2.03 3.70 19.78
CA GLU A 39 -0.63 3.28 19.90
C GLU A 39 -0.23 2.34 18.75
N ASP A 40 -1.11 1.41 18.36
CA ASP A 40 -0.88 0.52 17.23
C ASP A 40 -0.80 1.32 15.92
N MET A 41 -1.68 2.31 15.73
CA MET A 41 -1.65 3.19 14.56
C MET A 41 -0.36 4.01 14.48
N ASP A 42 0.11 4.55 15.61
CA ASP A 42 1.37 5.28 15.70
C ASP A 42 2.55 4.37 15.36
N ARG A 43 2.54 3.14 15.86
CA ARG A 43 3.57 2.12 15.59
C ARG A 43 3.61 1.72 14.11
N ILE A 44 2.44 1.52 13.49
CA ILE A 44 2.31 1.25 12.06
C ILE A 44 2.87 2.43 11.26
N THR A 45 2.48 3.65 11.63
CA THR A 45 2.93 4.88 10.96
C THR A 45 4.45 5.04 11.05
N ASP A 46 5.04 4.90 12.24
CA ASP A 46 6.49 4.98 12.43
C ASP A 46 7.24 3.90 11.63
N ARG A 47 6.68 2.68 11.54
CA ARG A 47 7.24 1.61 10.70
C ARG A 47 7.23 2.00 9.21
N CYS A 48 6.13 2.56 8.72
CA CYS A 48 6.04 3.04 7.34
C CYS A 48 7.04 4.19 7.07
N LEU A 49 7.16 5.15 7.97
CA LEU A 49 8.11 6.27 7.85
C LEU A 49 9.57 5.81 7.90
N LYS A 50 9.90 4.81 8.73
CA LYS A 50 11.23 4.19 8.74
C LYS A 50 11.54 3.49 7.43
N LEU A 51 10.56 2.83 6.82
CA LEU A 51 10.73 2.18 5.53
C LEU A 51 10.92 3.18 4.39
N LEU A 52 10.12 4.24 4.36
CA LEU A 52 10.27 5.34 3.39
C LEU A 52 11.67 5.97 3.45
N ARG A 53 12.15 6.30 4.65
CA ARG A 53 13.51 6.84 4.83
C ARG A 53 14.60 5.89 4.31
N ARG A 54 14.41 4.57 4.45
CA ARG A 54 15.34 3.57 3.89
C ARG A 54 15.26 3.48 2.37
N MET A 55 14.06 3.57 1.80
CA MET A 55 13.87 3.59 0.34
C MET A 55 14.55 4.82 -0.29
N GLU A 56 14.50 5.97 0.38
CA GLU A 56 15.05 7.23 -0.14
C GLU A 56 16.55 7.40 0.09
N SER A 57 17.12 6.77 1.11
CA SER A 57 18.53 6.96 1.48
C SER A 57 19.53 6.10 0.69
N ASP A 58 19.05 5.28 -0.26
CA ASP A 58 19.84 4.34 -1.08
C ASP A 58 20.77 3.41 -0.26
N ILE A 59 20.54 3.32 1.06
CA ILE A 59 21.25 2.42 1.96
C ILE A 59 20.76 1.02 1.62
N SER A 60 21.57 0.34 0.80
CA SER A 60 21.34 -1.03 0.34
C SER A 60 20.70 -1.87 1.44
N ASN A 61 19.44 -2.25 1.20
CA ASN A 61 18.73 -3.18 2.05
C ASN A 61 19.52 -4.48 1.99
N ARG A 62 20.32 -4.76 3.03
CA ARG A 62 21.24 -5.91 3.16
C ARG A 62 20.51 -7.26 3.01
N GLY A 63 20.10 -7.60 1.80
CA GLY A 63 19.33 -8.81 1.45
C GLY A 63 17.86 -8.83 1.91
N LYS A 64 17.32 -7.80 2.58
CA LYS A 64 15.93 -7.80 3.04
C LYS A 64 14.99 -7.19 2.00
N LYS A 65 14.08 -8.00 1.46
CA LYS A 65 12.98 -7.54 0.61
C LYS A 65 11.88 -6.97 1.50
N TYR A 66 11.63 -5.66 1.39
CA TYR A 66 10.50 -5.01 2.04
C TYR A 66 9.41 -4.76 1.00
N CYS A 67 8.14 -4.90 1.40
CA CYS A 67 7.02 -4.50 0.56
C CYS A 67 6.97 -2.97 0.52
N THR A 68 7.14 -2.39 -0.66
CA THR A 68 7.05 -0.94 -0.90
C THR A 68 5.69 -0.53 -1.47
N ARG A 69 4.83 -1.51 -1.78
CA ARG A 69 3.50 -1.29 -2.35
C ARG A 69 2.62 -0.57 -1.33
N GLY A 70 1.95 0.50 -1.79
CA GLY A 70 1.13 1.37 -0.95
C GLY A 70 1.91 2.52 -0.30
N LEU A 71 3.24 2.55 -0.39
CA LEU A 71 4.09 3.62 0.15
C LEU A 71 4.63 4.55 -0.94
N GLU A 72 4.43 4.24 -2.22
CA GLU A 72 5.01 4.99 -3.33
C GLU A 72 4.59 6.46 -3.30
N GLY A 73 3.31 6.71 -3.04
CA GLY A 73 2.71 8.05 -2.94
C GLY A 73 3.08 8.83 -1.68
N HIS A 74 3.88 8.24 -0.78
CA HIS A 74 4.39 8.84 0.45
C HIS A 74 5.87 9.19 0.39
N THR A 75 6.58 8.80 -0.68
CA THR A 75 7.92 9.34 -0.95
C THR A 75 7.85 10.85 -1.17
N ALA A 76 8.93 11.57 -0.87
CA ALA A 76 8.97 13.02 -0.98
C ALA A 76 8.59 13.49 -2.39
N LEU A 77 9.22 12.91 -3.42
CA LEU A 77 8.96 13.26 -4.82
C LEU A 77 7.54 12.91 -5.26
N ALA A 78 7.03 11.72 -4.93
CA ALA A 78 5.68 11.34 -5.32
C ALA A 78 4.61 12.16 -4.58
N SER A 79 4.83 12.49 -3.31
CA SER A 79 3.92 13.34 -2.55
C SER A 79 3.84 14.75 -3.14
N ILE A 80 5.01 15.35 -3.47
CA ILE A 80 5.09 16.64 -4.15
C ILE A 80 4.36 16.58 -5.50
N SER A 81 4.70 15.59 -6.34
CA SER A 81 4.09 15.42 -7.67
C SER A 81 2.56 15.23 -7.58
N LYS A 82 2.09 14.40 -6.66
CA LYS A 82 0.66 14.17 -6.40
C LYS A 82 -0.06 15.46 -6.01
N ASN A 83 0.53 16.25 -5.13
CA ASN A 83 -0.06 17.51 -4.69
C ASN A 83 -0.06 18.55 -5.83
N GLN A 84 1.02 18.62 -6.60
CA GLN A 84 1.12 19.49 -7.76
C GLN A 84 0.07 19.14 -8.82
N ASN A 85 -0.05 17.86 -9.19
CA ASN A 85 -1.02 17.40 -10.19
C ASN A 85 -2.46 17.72 -9.75
N ARG A 86 -2.78 17.51 -8.46
CA ARG A 86 -4.09 17.89 -7.90
C ARG A 86 -4.33 19.39 -7.93
N ALA A 87 -3.31 20.19 -7.63
CA ALA A 87 -3.42 21.65 -7.67
C ALA A 87 -3.64 22.15 -9.10
N CYS A 88 -2.87 21.64 -10.07
CA CYS A 88 -3.02 21.95 -11.49
C CYS A 88 -4.41 21.56 -12.02
N ALA A 89 -4.90 20.36 -11.69
CA ALA A 89 -6.21 19.91 -12.12
C ALA A 89 -7.35 20.79 -11.57
N ARG A 90 -7.28 21.17 -10.28
CA ARG A 90 -8.23 22.13 -9.69
C ARG A 90 -8.15 23.50 -10.37
N ALA A 91 -6.94 24.01 -10.59
CA ALA A 91 -6.74 25.30 -11.23
C ALA A 91 -7.33 25.32 -12.65
N ALA A 92 -7.10 24.26 -13.45
CA ALA A 92 -7.66 24.16 -14.81
C ALA A 92 -9.18 24.19 -14.82
N VAL A 93 -9.84 23.44 -13.92
CA VAL A 93 -11.30 23.45 -13.77
C VAL A 93 -11.81 24.83 -13.37
N LEU A 94 -11.21 25.46 -12.36
CA LEU A 94 -11.64 26.78 -11.88
C LEU A 94 -11.42 27.88 -12.94
N MET A 95 -10.35 27.79 -13.72
CA MET A 95 -10.10 28.70 -14.83
C MET A 95 -11.17 28.57 -15.92
N GLU A 96 -11.52 27.35 -16.33
CA GLU A 96 -12.56 27.13 -17.33
C GLU A 96 -13.94 27.56 -16.81
N GLN A 97 -14.28 27.25 -15.56
CA GLN A 97 -15.50 27.74 -14.92
C GLN A 97 -15.57 29.28 -14.88
N SER A 98 -14.47 29.95 -14.54
CA SER A 98 -14.40 31.41 -14.50
C SER A 98 -14.58 32.02 -15.89
N LYS A 99 -14.00 31.41 -16.92
CA LYS A 99 -14.20 31.81 -18.32
C LYS A 99 -15.66 31.66 -18.75
N GLN A 100 -16.27 30.51 -18.47
CA GLN A 100 -17.68 30.26 -18.77
C GLN A 100 -18.63 31.25 -18.06
N TRP A 101 -18.31 31.61 -16.81
CA TRP A 101 -19.05 32.62 -16.06
C TRP A 101 -19.03 33.99 -16.75
N ILE A 102 -17.85 34.45 -17.19
CA ILE A 102 -17.68 35.74 -17.89
C ILE A 102 -18.40 35.72 -19.24
N GLU A 103 -18.37 34.60 -19.94
CA GLU A 103 -19.03 34.41 -21.24
C GLU A 103 -20.54 34.14 -21.13
N ASN A 104 -21.07 33.97 -19.91
CA ASN A 104 -22.45 33.54 -19.64
C ASN A 104 -22.84 32.27 -20.42
N LYS A 105 -21.94 31.27 -20.41
CA LYS A 105 -22.12 29.95 -21.03
C LYS A 105 -22.06 28.85 -19.99
N VAL A 106 -22.64 27.70 -20.32
CA VAL A 106 -22.53 26.46 -19.53
C VAL A 106 -22.11 25.36 -20.49
N ASP A 107 -20.91 24.83 -20.31
CA ASP A 107 -20.35 23.75 -21.12
C ASP A 107 -19.59 22.77 -20.23
N ASP A 108 -20.30 21.72 -19.81
CA ASP A 108 -19.76 20.67 -18.95
C ASP A 108 -18.63 19.89 -19.64
N GLN A 109 -18.69 19.75 -20.97
CA GLN A 109 -17.68 19.02 -21.73
C GLN A 109 -16.36 19.78 -21.74
N ALA A 110 -16.39 21.11 -21.89
CA ALA A 110 -15.18 21.93 -21.82
C ALA A 110 -14.48 21.84 -20.46
N ILE A 111 -15.24 21.76 -19.35
CA ILE A 111 -14.68 21.54 -18.00
C ILE A 111 -14.04 20.15 -17.90
N ALA A 112 -14.72 19.12 -18.41
CA ALA A 112 -14.20 17.76 -18.44
C ALA A 112 -12.90 17.66 -19.26
N ASP A 113 -12.85 18.32 -20.41
CA ASP A 113 -11.68 18.38 -21.27
C ASP A 113 -10.51 19.10 -20.60
N ALA A 114 -10.78 20.22 -19.92
CA ALA A 114 -9.78 20.95 -19.12
C ALA A 114 -9.18 20.06 -18.02
N TYR A 115 -10.02 19.33 -17.27
CA TYR A 115 -9.55 18.37 -16.27
C TYR A 115 -8.75 17.22 -16.90
N SER A 116 -9.28 16.61 -17.96
CA SER A 116 -8.67 15.48 -18.67
C SER A 116 -7.28 15.84 -19.20
N SER A 117 -7.14 17.02 -19.80
CA SER A 117 -5.86 17.51 -20.33
C SER A 117 -4.75 17.52 -19.28
N THR A 118 -5.08 17.89 -18.03
CA THR A 118 -4.11 17.95 -16.92
C THR A 118 -3.87 16.61 -16.22
N THR A 119 -4.80 15.66 -16.34
CA THR A 119 -4.77 14.38 -15.58
C THR A 119 -4.48 13.16 -16.43
N SER A 120 -4.45 13.28 -17.76
CA SER A 120 -4.14 12.21 -18.71
C SER A 120 -2.86 11.44 -18.39
N SER A 121 -1.79 12.13 -17.99
CA SER A 121 -0.53 11.51 -17.58
C SER A 121 -0.70 10.65 -16.32
N CYS A 122 -1.48 11.12 -15.34
CA CYS A 122 -1.78 10.37 -14.12
C CYS A 122 -2.58 9.10 -14.42
N GLN A 123 -3.55 9.20 -15.35
CA GLN A 123 -4.34 8.05 -15.79
C GLN A 123 -3.47 7.00 -16.48
N LEU A 124 -2.58 7.42 -17.38
CA LEU A 124 -1.63 6.51 -18.03
C LEU A 124 -0.73 5.82 -17.01
N TRP A 125 -0.19 6.56 -16.05
CA TRP A 125 0.62 5.99 -14.97
C TRP A 125 -0.16 4.97 -14.14
N ALA A 126 -1.42 5.25 -13.82
CA ALA A 126 -2.27 4.31 -13.10
C ALA A 126 -2.49 3.01 -13.88
N GLN A 127 -2.69 3.10 -15.19
CA GLN A 127 -2.82 1.92 -16.07
C GLN A 127 -1.53 1.09 -16.10
N VAL A 128 -0.37 1.74 -16.23
CA VAL A 128 0.93 1.06 -16.23
C VAL A 128 1.19 0.34 -14.90
N VAL A 129 0.89 1.00 -13.78
CA VAL A 129 1.05 0.39 -12.45
C VAL A 129 0.07 -0.78 -12.27
N GLY A 130 -1.19 -0.60 -12.66
CA GLY A 130 -2.20 -1.66 -12.59
C GLY A 130 -1.83 -2.89 -13.42
N LYS A 131 -1.29 -2.70 -14.63
CA LYS A 131 -0.83 -3.81 -15.47
C LYS A 131 0.33 -4.57 -14.82
N ARG A 132 1.27 -3.85 -14.24
CA ARG A 132 2.38 -4.47 -13.49
C ARG A 132 1.88 -5.28 -12.29
N ASP A 133 0.86 -4.77 -11.58
CA ASP A 133 0.26 -5.49 -10.45
C ASP A 133 -0.49 -6.74 -10.90
N GLU A 134 -1.19 -6.68 -12.04
CA GLU A 134 -1.81 -7.85 -12.69
C GLU A 134 -0.75 -8.91 -13.02
N ASP A 135 0.32 -8.55 -13.72
CA ASP A 135 1.38 -9.49 -14.12
C ASP A 135 2.03 -10.17 -12.89
N ILE A 136 2.30 -9.41 -11.82
CA ILE A 136 2.86 -9.95 -10.57
C ILE A 136 1.86 -10.91 -9.89
N ALA A 137 0.57 -10.58 -9.90
CA ALA A 137 -0.45 -11.43 -9.30
C ALA A 137 -0.62 -12.74 -10.06
N GLU A 138 -0.59 -12.69 -11.40
CA GLU A 138 -0.59 -13.87 -12.27
C GLU A 138 0.63 -14.76 -11.99
N ASP A 139 1.84 -14.18 -11.94
CA ASP A 139 3.06 -14.92 -11.62
C ASP A 139 2.95 -15.65 -10.27
N ILE A 140 2.47 -14.97 -9.22
CA ILE A 140 2.29 -15.60 -7.90
C ILE A 140 1.29 -16.75 -7.98
N TYR A 141 0.18 -16.58 -8.70
CA TYR A 141 -0.84 -17.61 -8.86
C TYR A 141 -0.28 -18.86 -9.54
N PHE A 142 0.43 -18.70 -10.67
CA PHE A 142 1.02 -19.81 -11.41
C PHE A 142 2.20 -20.48 -10.69
N MET A 143 2.98 -19.74 -9.89
CA MET A 143 4.05 -20.33 -9.09
C MET A 143 3.52 -21.19 -7.94
N ASN A 144 2.40 -20.79 -7.32
CA ASN A 144 1.76 -21.57 -6.26
C ASN A 144 1.16 -22.89 -6.78
N GLU A 145 0.55 -22.90 -7.97
CA GLU A 145 0.04 -24.15 -8.59
C GLU A 145 1.16 -25.17 -8.88
N ASN A 146 2.38 -24.70 -9.15
CA ASN A 146 3.54 -25.56 -9.42
C ASN A 146 4.24 -26.05 -8.15
N GLU A 147 4.25 -25.29 -7.05
CA GLU A 147 4.75 -25.77 -5.74
C GLU A 147 3.86 -26.87 -5.16
N ASP A 148 2.54 -26.82 -5.36
CA ASP A 148 1.64 -27.90 -4.95
C ASP A 148 1.90 -29.21 -5.72
N CYS A 149 2.34 -29.12 -6.98
CA CYS A 149 2.74 -30.28 -7.79
C CYS A 149 4.13 -30.83 -7.39
N LEU A 150 5.09 -29.97 -7.00
CA LEU A 150 6.39 -30.38 -6.48
C LEU A 150 6.26 -31.03 -5.09
N ASN A 151 5.40 -30.50 -4.22
CA ASN A 151 5.16 -31.07 -2.89
C ASN A 151 4.45 -32.44 -2.96
N ALA A 152 3.56 -32.65 -3.94
CA ALA A 152 2.98 -33.97 -4.23
C ALA A 152 4.03 -34.98 -4.76
N THR A 153 5.03 -34.50 -5.49
CA THR A 153 6.12 -35.34 -6.04
C THR A 153 7.18 -35.68 -4.99
N VAL A 154 7.46 -34.79 -4.02
CA VAL A 154 8.38 -35.05 -2.91
C VAL A 154 7.77 -36.00 -1.88
N ALA A 155 6.44 -35.96 -1.67
CA ALA A 155 5.74 -36.88 -0.77
C ALA A 155 5.76 -38.35 -1.24
N THR A 156 5.96 -38.60 -2.54
CA THR A 156 6.04 -39.96 -3.12
C THR A 156 7.46 -40.53 -3.14
N PHE A 157 8.49 -39.71 -2.90
CA PHE A 157 9.90 -40.12 -2.89
C PHE A 157 10.52 -40.15 -1.48
N SER A 158 9.74 -40.52 -0.46
CA SER A 158 10.29 -40.84 0.87
C SER A 158 10.66 -42.33 0.94
N PHE A 159 11.76 -42.69 0.27
CA PHE A 159 12.40 -43.99 0.43
C PHE A 159 13.20 -43.98 1.75
N LYS A 160 12.78 -44.81 2.70
CA LYS A 160 13.44 -45.04 3.99
C LYS A 160 14.92 -45.37 3.78
N SER A 161 15.83 -44.48 4.21
CA SER A 161 17.19 -44.88 4.52
C SER A 161 17.38 -44.88 6.04
N LYS A 162 17.84 -46.04 6.53
CA LYS A 162 18.13 -46.31 7.93
C LYS A 162 19.38 -45.55 8.35
N ASP A 163 19.25 -44.81 9.44
CA ASP A 163 20.05 -44.86 10.66
C ASP A 163 21.53 -45.27 10.53
N SER A 164 22.42 -44.31 10.78
CA SER A 164 23.71 -44.55 11.44
C SER A 164 24.16 -43.26 12.12
N GLY A 165 24.02 -43.23 13.45
CA GLY A 165 24.35 -42.06 14.28
C GLY A 165 25.83 -41.81 14.48
N VAL A 166 26.15 -40.58 14.92
CA VAL A 166 27.33 -40.23 15.71
C VAL A 166 26.95 -39.06 16.65
N PRO A 167 27.38 -39.07 17.93
CA PRO A 167 26.83 -38.20 18.98
C PRO A 167 27.63 -36.91 19.25
N GLY A 168 26.92 -35.91 19.80
CA GLY A 168 27.37 -35.04 20.88
C GLY A 168 28.41 -33.96 20.59
N PHE A 169 28.02 -32.69 20.70
CA PHE A 169 28.92 -31.68 21.25
C PHE A 169 28.16 -30.62 22.04
N GLU A 170 28.52 -30.54 23.32
CA GLU A 170 27.92 -29.77 24.40
C GLU A 170 28.54 -28.36 24.46
N GLN A 171 27.67 -27.38 24.69
CA GLN A 171 27.84 -26.08 25.34
C GLN A 171 29.23 -25.39 25.42
N ARG A 172 29.28 -24.12 24.98
CA ARG A 172 30.07 -23.11 25.71
C ARG A 172 29.47 -21.71 25.66
N ARG A 173 29.23 -21.19 26.86
CA ARG A 173 28.76 -19.87 27.28
C ARG A 173 29.98 -19.01 27.62
N MET A 174 30.08 -17.77 27.12
CA MET A 174 30.76 -16.59 27.70
C MET A 174 30.25 -15.36 26.90
N GLU A 175 29.47 -14.43 27.46
CA GLU A 175 29.77 -13.40 28.47
C GLU A 175 30.40 -12.11 27.87
N GLN A 176 29.53 -11.07 27.80
CA GLN A 176 29.71 -9.62 27.96
C GLN A 176 30.89 -8.86 27.29
N ALA A 177 30.53 -7.76 26.62
CA ALA A 177 31.34 -6.54 26.60
C ALA A 177 30.45 -5.30 26.40
N GLU A 178 30.32 -4.50 27.46
CA GLU A 178 29.83 -3.13 27.46
C GLU A 178 30.72 -2.23 26.60
N ARG A 179 30.14 -1.20 25.95
CA ARG A 179 30.89 0.01 25.58
C ARG A 179 30.07 1.28 25.85
N PRO A 180 30.74 2.36 26.29
CA PRO A 180 30.10 3.46 26.99
C PRO A 180 29.67 4.63 26.08
N SER A 181 28.76 5.40 26.68
CA SER A 181 28.29 6.74 26.37
C SER A 181 29.39 7.77 26.09
N GLY A 182 29.14 8.64 25.10
CA GLY A 182 29.82 9.93 25.02
C GLY A 182 29.78 10.56 23.63
N LEU A 183 28.82 11.45 23.40
CA LEU A 183 28.98 12.58 22.48
C LEU A 183 27.91 13.65 22.78
N HIS A 184 28.27 14.53 23.73
CA HIS A 184 27.69 15.86 23.82
C HIS A 184 28.05 16.64 22.56
N ARG A 185 27.05 17.17 21.85
CA ARG A 185 27.23 18.29 20.92
C ARG A 185 26.20 19.38 21.20
N THR A 186 26.73 20.43 21.83
CA THR A 186 26.58 21.86 21.50
C THR A 186 25.19 22.39 21.15
N SER A 187 24.68 23.18 22.08
CA SER A 187 23.72 24.26 21.92
C SER A 187 24.09 25.19 20.76
N LEU A 188 23.12 25.50 19.89
CA LEU A 188 23.18 26.63 18.97
C LEU A 188 21.93 27.47 19.21
N ALA A 189 22.17 28.65 19.77
CA ALA A 189 21.17 29.61 20.15
C ALA A 189 20.60 30.35 18.92
N LEU A 190 19.31 30.61 19.08
CA LEU A 190 18.43 31.57 18.42
C LEU A 190 19.11 32.76 17.72
N VAL A 191 18.71 32.95 16.46
CA VAL A 191 18.73 34.22 15.74
C VAL A 191 17.59 35.09 16.27
N ALA A 192 17.90 36.35 16.60
CA ALA A 192 16.96 37.46 16.62
C ALA A 192 17.47 38.50 15.62
#